data_AF-A0A6D2JMN0-F1
#
_entry.id   AF-A0A6D2JMN0-F1
#
_cell.length_a   1.000
_cell.length_b   1.000
_cell.length_c   1.000
_cell.angle_alpha   90.00
_cell.angle_beta   90.00
_cell.angle_gamma   90.00
#
_symmetry.space_group_name_H-M   'P 1'
#
loop_
_entity.id
_entity.type
_entity.pdbx_description
1 polymer ?
#
loop_
_entity_poly.entity_id
_entity_poly.type
_entity_poly.pdbx_seq_one_letter_code
_entity_poly.pdbx_strand_id
1 'polypeptide(L)'
;MKLRPYNIPTAEWRKFVKLKTSQEFKQKANEFIQSDTLLSSFSNPKEDCLAQILGPDNHGRLRAMGHGMSMSKLACFQVKSKYVTEMQQAQVQLQQQVHELQETLAKIIAT
;
A
#
# COMPACT_ATOMS: atom_id res chain seq x y z
N MET A 1 -7.73 32.31 -0.46
CA MET A 1 -8.26 32.30 -1.84
C MET A 1 -7.23 31.91 -2.91
N LYS A 2 -5.93 32.20 -2.72
CA LYS A 2 -4.87 31.91 -3.70
C LYS A 2 -4.71 30.43 -4.10
N LEU A 3 -5.25 29.50 -3.30
CA LEU A 3 -5.18 28.04 -3.53
C LEU A 3 -6.44 27.44 -4.17
N ARG A 4 -7.41 28.27 -4.60
CA ARG A 4 -8.65 27.77 -5.23
C ARG A 4 -8.37 27.31 -6.66
N PRO A 5 -8.74 26.08 -7.06
CA PRO A 5 -8.71 25.67 -8.47
C PRO A 5 -9.63 26.52 -9.35
N TYR A 6 -9.21 26.82 -10.57
CA TYR A 6 -9.95 27.69 -11.49
C TYR A 6 -11.33 27.12 -11.86
N ASN A 7 -11.47 25.79 -11.91
CA ASN A 7 -12.70 25.08 -12.28
C ASN A 7 -13.79 25.00 -11.21
N ILE A 8 -13.56 25.51 -9.99
CA ILE A 8 -14.50 25.32 -8.87
C ILE A 8 -15.08 26.68 -8.47
N PRO A 9 -16.42 26.87 -8.48
CA PRO A 9 -17.04 28.12 -8.05
C PRO A 9 -16.62 28.56 -6.65
N THR A 10 -16.46 29.87 -6.43
CA THR A 10 -15.96 30.43 -5.17
C THR A 10 -16.81 30.03 -3.97
N ALA A 11 -18.13 29.94 -4.13
CA ALA A 11 -19.04 29.54 -3.07
C ALA A 11 -18.81 28.08 -2.63
N GLU A 12 -18.62 27.16 -3.58
CA GLU A 12 -18.36 25.75 -3.28
C GLU A 12 -17.00 25.56 -2.62
N TRP A 13 -15.97 26.27 -3.09
CA TRP A 13 -14.66 26.22 -2.46
C TRP A 13 -14.69 26.70 -1.01
N ARG A 14 -15.44 27.77 -0.71
CA ARG A 14 -15.63 28.25 0.67
C ARG A 14 -16.34 27.21 1.54
N LYS A 15 -17.40 26.58 1.03
CA LYS A 15 -18.12 25.49 1.73
C LYS A 15 -17.18 24.33 2.04
N PHE A 16 -16.41 23.89 1.04
CA PHE A 16 -15.43 22.81 1.18
C PHE A 16 -14.36 23.13 2.23
N VAL A 17 -13.74 24.32 2.15
CA VAL A 17 -12.71 24.73 3.11
C VAL A 17 -13.30 24.78 4.51
N LYS A 18 -14.49 25.37 4.70
CA LYS A 18 -15.17 25.42 5.99
C LYS A 18 -15.41 24.02 6.56
N LEU A 19 -15.82 23.07 5.72
CA LEU A 19 -16.03 21.68 6.11
C LEU A 19 -14.72 20.99 6.52
N LYS A 20 -13.66 21.11 5.72
CA LYS A 20 -12.37 20.44 5.97
C LYS A 20 -11.49 21.12 7.01
N THR A 21 -11.81 22.35 7.42
CA THR A 21 -11.13 23.04 8.53
C THR A 21 -12.00 23.17 9.78
N SER A 22 -13.20 22.58 9.78
CA SER A 22 -14.08 22.58 10.94
C SER A 22 -13.44 21.87 12.12
N GLN A 23 -13.84 22.28 13.32
CA GLN A 23 -13.37 21.66 14.56
C GLN A 23 -13.79 20.19 14.65
N GLU A 24 -15.01 19.86 14.22
CA GLU A 24 -15.52 18.50 14.12
C GLU A 24 -14.63 17.62 13.23
N PHE A 25 -14.20 18.14 12.08
CA PHE A 25 -13.30 17.40 11.19
C PHE A 25 -11.94 17.16 11.83
N LYS A 26 -11.38 18.17 12.52
CA LYS A 26 -10.10 18.05 13.23
C LYS A 26 -10.18 17.07 14.40
N GLN A 27 -11.28 17.08 15.16
CA GLN A 27 -11.51 16.14 16.26
C GLN A 27 -11.62 14.71 15.74
N LYS A 28 -12.45 14.47 14.72
CA LYS A 28 -12.57 13.17 14.08
C LYS A 28 -11.24 12.67 13.52
N ALA A 29 -10.46 13.54 12.86
CA ALA A 29 -9.13 13.18 12.37
C ALA A 29 -8.17 12.82 13.51
N ASN A 30 -8.18 13.58 14.60
CA ASN A 30 -7.36 13.30 15.78
C ASN A 30 -7.78 12.01 16.49
N GLU A 31 -9.08 11.71 16.60
CA GLU A 31 -9.59 10.45 17.14
C GLU A 31 -9.07 9.26 16.32
N PHE A 32 -9.09 9.35 15.00
CA PHE A 32 -8.53 8.32 14.11
C PHE A 32 -7.01 8.17 14.23
N ILE A 33 -6.28 9.26 14.45
CA ILE A 33 -4.83 9.23 14.66
C ILE A 33 -4.50 8.64 16.04
N GLN A 34 -5.28 8.96 17.07
CA GLN A 34 -5.06 8.47 18.44
C GLN A 34 -5.56 7.05 18.66
N SER A 35 -6.51 6.57 17.84
CA SER A 35 -6.92 5.16 17.79
C SER A 35 -5.87 4.29 17.09
N ASP A 36 -4.61 4.40 17.51
CA ASP A 36 -3.39 3.75 17.03
C ASP A 36 -3.39 2.19 17.16
N THR A 37 -4.55 1.54 17.12
CA THR A 37 -4.69 0.07 17.25
C THR A 37 -5.33 -0.57 16.01
N LEU A 38 -5.01 -0.07 14.81
CA LEU A 38 -5.04 -0.90 13.58
C LEU A 38 -3.84 -0.56 12.69
N LEU A 39 -2.63 -0.69 13.24
CA LEU A 39 -1.40 -0.94 12.46
C LEU A 39 -1.46 -2.25 11.63
N SER A 40 -2.61 -2.93 11.54
CA SER A 40 -2.73 -4.26 10.93
C SER A 40 -3.32 -4.29 9.52
N SER A 41 -3.90 -3.20 9.00
CA SER A 41 -4.48 -3.18 7.63
C SER A 41 -3.57 -2.47 6.62
N PHE A 42 -2.25 -2.75 6.65
CA PHE A 42 -1.36 -2.36 5.54
C PHE A 42 -1.64 -3.12 4.23
N SER A 43 -2.56 -4.10 4.26
CA SER A 43 -2.90 -4.92 3.11
C SER A 43 -4.06 -4.37 2.27
N ASN A 44 -4.97 -3.57 2.86
CA ASN A 44 -6.14 -3.04 2.16
C ASN A 44 -6.11 -1.51 2.01
N PRO A 45 -5.73 -0.99 0.84
CA PRO A 45 -5.68 0.46 0.58
C PRO A 45 -7.02 1.17 0.73
N LYS A 46 -8.15 0.45 0.67
CA LYS A 46 -9.49 1.05 0.83
C LYS A 46 -9.83 1.39 2.27
N GLU A 47 -9.17 0.76 3.22
CA GLU A 47 -9.38 0.95 4.67
C GLU A 47 -8.30 1.82 5.30
N ASP A 48 -7.36 2.33 4.51
CA ASP A 48 -6.32 3.25 4.96
C ASP A 48 -6.95 4.45 5.70
N CYS A 49 -6.31 4.86 6.79
CA CYS A 49 -6.71 6.00 7.62
C CYS A 49 -6.96 7.25 6.76
N LEU A 50 -6.11 7.48 5.76
CA LEU A 50 -6.27 8.61 4.83
C LEU A 50 -7.53 8.48 3.95
N ALA A 51 -7.88 7.27 3.50
CA ALA A 51 -9.09 7.03 2.72
C ALA A 51 -10.36 7.27 3.56
N GLN A 52 -10.33 6.94 4.86
CA GLN A 52 -11.45 7.19 5.78
C GLN A 52 -11.65 8.68 6.08
N ILE A 53 -10.57 9.45 6.25
CA ILE A 53 -10.62 10.89 6.58
C ILE A 53 -10.85 11.76 5.33
N LEU A 54 -10.18 11.45 4.22
CA LEU A 54 -10.18 12.27 3.01
C LEU A 54 -11.18 11.79 1.96
N GLY A 55 -11.67 10.56 2.10
CA GLY A 55 -12.53 9.88 1.12
C GLY A 55 -11.72 9.00 0.16
N PRO A 56 -12.43 8.23 -0.69
CA PRO A 56 -11.80 7.27 -1.59
C PRO A 56 -10.87 7.93 -2.60
N ASP A 57 -9.97 7.11 -3.14
CA ASP A 57 -8.99 7.52 -4.14
C ASP A 57 -9.64 7.91 -5.47
N ASN A 58 -9.08 8.94 -6.11
CA ASN A 58 -9.49 9.35 -7.43
C ASN A 58 -9.12 8.27 -8.44
N HIS A 59 -9.91 8.14 -9.50
CA HIS A 59 -9.67 7.13 -10.54
C HIS A 59 -8.23 7.22 -11.08
N GLY A 60 -7.56 6.08 -11.18
CA GLY A 60 -6.18 5.98 -11.68
C GLY A 60 -5.07 6.53 -10.76
N ARG A 61 -5.39 6.87 -9.51
CA ARG A 61 -4.41 7.39 -8.55
C ARG A 61 -4.56 6.75 -7.17
N LEU A 62 -3.69 5.80 -6.86
CA LEU A 62 -3.57 5.24 -5.51
C LEU A 62 -2.61 6.12 -4.68
N ARG A 63 -3.05 6.69 -3.55
CA ARG A 63 -2.30 7.74 -2.82
C ARG A 63 -0.89 7.34 -2.37
N ALA A 64 -0.65 6.05 -2.10
CA ALA A 64 0.67 5.54 -1.73
C ALA A 64 1.58 5.21 -2.93
N MET A 65 1.02 5.00 -4.13
CA MET A 65 1.75 4.50 -5.30
C MET A 65 1.86 5.52 -6.45
N GLY A 66 1.13 6.63 -6.37
CA GLY A 66 1.21 7.72 -7.34
C GLY A 66 0.28 7.58 -8.55
N HIS A 67 0.59 8.34 -9.60
CA HIS A 67 -0.22 8.43 -10.82
C HIS A 67 -0.08 7.15 -11.68
N GLY A 68 -1.19 6.70 -12.29
CA GLY A 68 -1.20 5.53 -13.19
C GLY A 68 -1.31 4.19 -12.46
N MET A 69 -1.58 4.22 -11.16
CA MET A 69 -1.80 3.05 -10.33
C MET A 69 -3.25 2.98 -9.88
N SER A 70 -3.96 1.96 -10.34
CA SER A 70 -5.34 1.64 -9.95
C SER A 70 -5.37 0.46 -8.98
N MET A 71 -6.50 0.26 -8.30
CA MET A 71 -6.71 -0.92 -7.44
C MET A 71 -6.53 -2.25 -8.20
N SER A 72 -7.06 -2.34 -9.43
CA SER A 72 -6.90 -3.54 -10.25
C SER A 72 -5.43 -3.79 -10.63
N LYS A 73 -4.68 -2.73 -10.93
CA LYS A 73 -3.24 -2.83 -11.20
C LYS A 73 -2.45 -3.22 -9.96
N LEU A 74 -2.86 -2.76 -8.77
CA LEU A 74 -2.30 -3.20 -7.49
C LEU A 74 -2.55 -4.69 -7.24
N ALA A 75 -3.79 -5.16 -7.43
CA ALA A 75 -4.10 -6.57 -7.25
C ALA A 75 -3.25 -7.46 -8.17
N CYS A 76 -3.10 -7.06 -9.43
CA CYS A 76 -2.21 -7.74 -10.37
C CYS A 76 -0.74 -7.73 -9.89
N PHE A 77 -0.27 -6.58 -9.40
CA PHE A 77 1.09 -6.43 -8.87
C PHE A 77 1.34 -7.32 -7.65
N GLN A 78 0.38 -7.42 -6.73
CA GLN A 78 0.46 -8.26 -5.53
C GLN A 78 0.56 -9.76 -5.90
N VAL A 79 -0.26 -10.22 -6.84
CA VAL A 79 -0.21 -11.61 -7.34
C VAL A 79 1.14 -11.91 -7.97
N LYS A 80 1.64 -11.01 -8.83
CA LYS A 80 2.96 -11.15 -9.44
C LYS A 80 4.07 -11.21 -8.39
N SER A 81 4.03 -10.32 -7.39
CA SER A 81 5.02 -10.29 -6.31
C SER A 81 5.02 -11.61 -5.53
N LYS A 82 3.85 -12.13 -5.15
CA LYS A 82 3.73 -13.39 -4.42
C LYS A 82 4.33 -14.56 -5.21
N TYR A 83 3.99 -14.68 -6.49
CA TYR A 83 4.53 -15.72 -7.37
C TYR A 83 6.06 -15.66 -7.47
N VAL A 84 6.62 -14.45 -7.60
CA VAL A 84 8.09 -14.26 -7.65
C VAL A 84 8.75 -14.71 -6.34
N THR A 85 8.16 -14.37 -5.19
CA THR A 85 8.69 -14.79 -3.89
C THR A 85 8.68 -16.31 -3.72
N GLU A 86 7.58 -16.97 -4.10
CA GLU A 86 7.46 -18.44 -4.04
C GLU A 86 8.50 -19.11 -4.95
N MET A 87 8.68 -18.59 -6.16
CA MET A 87 9.69 -19.08 -7.10
C MET A 87 11.12 -18.89 -6.57
N GLN A 88 11.42 -17.75 -5.95
CA GLN A 88 12.72 -17.50 -5.32
C GLN A 88 12.99 -18.47 -4.16
N GLN A 89 11.97 -18.74 -3.33
CA GLN A 89 12.10 -19.70 -2.24
C GLN A 89 12.39 -21.11 -2.76
N ALA A 90 11.67 -21.56 -3.79
CA ALA A 90 11.92 -22.86 -4.41
C ALA A 90 13.33 -22.94 -5.03
N GLN A 91 13.80 -21.86 -5.64
CA GLN A 91 15.15 -21.78 -6.19
C GLN A 91 16.23 -21.93 -5.10
N VAL A 92 16.08 -21.23 -3.97
CA VAL A 92 17.01 -21.32 -2.84
C VAL A 92 17.04 -22.75 -2.28
N GLN A 93 15.88 -23.38 -2.14
CA GLN A 93 15.77 -24.76 -1.66
C GLN A 93 16.49 -25.75 -2.59
N LEU A 94 16.30 -25.64 -3.91
CA LEU A 94 16.97 -26.50 -4.88
C LEU A 94 18.49 -26.30 -4.86
N GLN A 95 18.97 -25.07 -4.75
CA GLN A 95 20.41 -24.79 -4.64
C GLN A 95 21.01 -25.43 -3.39
N GLN A 96 20.29 -25.39 -2.27
CA GLN A 96 20.74 -26.01 -1.03
C GLN A 96 20.82 -27.53 -1.14
N GLN A 97 19.82 -28.18 -1.75
CA GLN A 97 19.84 -29.62 -2.02
C GLN A 97 21.01 -30.03 -2.92
N VAL A 98 21.29 -29.24 -3.97
CA VAL A 98 22.44 -29.51 -4.85
C VAL A 98 23.76 -29.41 -4.10
N HIS A 99 23.92 -28.41 -3.23
CA HIS A 99 25.12 -28.26 -2.41
C HIS A 99 25.31 -29.45 -1.44
N GLU A 100 24.25 -29.89 -0.76
CA GLU A 100 24.29 -31.06 0.13
C GLU A 100 24.68 -32.34 -0.62
N LEU A 101 24.10 -32.55 -1.82
CA LEU A 101 24.47 -33.69 -2.66
C LEU A 101 25.92 -33.62 -3.13
N GLN A 102 26.41 -32.44 -3.51
CA GLN A 102 27.81 -32.26 -3.87
C GLN A 102 28.75 -32.56 -2.69
N GLU A 103 28.38 -32.14 -1.47
CA GLU A 103 29.18 -32.39 -0.27
C GLU A 103 29.20 -33.88 0.11
N THR A 104 28.07 -34.58 0.00
CA THR A 104 28.02 -36.03 0.25
C THR A 104 28.84 -36.81 -0.78
N LEU A 105 28.77 -36.45 -2.05
CA LEU A 105 29.61 -37.04 -3.09
C LEU A 105 31.10 -36.78 -2.86
N ALA A 106 31.48 -35.55 -2.47
CA ALA A 106 32.86 -35.22 -2.14
C ALA A 106 33.39 -36.07 -0.97
N LYS A 107 32.57 -36.30 0.05
CA LYS A 107 32.91 -37.20 1.18
C LYS A 107 33.12 -38.64 0.73
N ILE A 108 32.22 -39.17 -0.10
CA ILE A 108 32.34 -40.56 -0.61
C ILE A 108 33.59 -40.72 -1.47
N ILE A 109 33.90 -39.76 -2.35
CA ILE A 109 35.09 -39.82 -3.23
C ILE A 109 36.40 -39.67 -2.44
N ALA A 110 36.38 -38.97 -1.31
CA ALA A 110 37.56 -38.79 -0.45
C ALA A 110 37.85 -40.00 0.46
N THR A 111 36.97 -41.02 0.47
CA THR A 111 37.13 -42.25 1.25
C THR A 111 37.62 -43.39 0.35
#